data_AF-A0A197JL23-F1
#
_entry.id   AF-A0A197JL23-F1
#
_cell.length_a   1.000
_cell.length_b   1.000
_cell.length_c   1.000
_cell.angle_alpha   90.00
_cell.angle_beta   90.00
_cell.angle_gamma   90.00
#
_symmetry.space_group_name_H-M   'P 1'
#
loop_
_entity.id
_entity.type
_entity.pdbx_description
1 polymer ?
#
loop_
_entity_poly.entity_id
_entity_poly.type
_entity_poly.pdbx_seq_one_letter_code
_entity_poly.pdbx_strand_id
1 'polypeptide(L)'
;MLRNTMADNLLTLFCLVDGEATTNAFPVEIESTETISDLKKLIRTEKSPKFDDIAADKLTIWRVSISDKDDGETPVSIDTLTRKKKMRATNKLSMVFDAAFPEDTIRVVVQRPPPVTKRDREEDAGLSSMRKRHRPYTLMDAIEDAGLAEVAVVDGESNLSRLDNKQRVVLLGCIGQKVDRTDAFYSLSSTAREFQGTNMKDMDKISAPHGTKLPVVNTKELYVRKAYKDLHQTIIDTFDNDRNEAQKHVVVTGTSGIGNSAFLVYFAIRLLAEGGDDYPPIIIFHTKRSAESYVFGGRSTVRSGTIGDFKPFLCLPDTWYFVDSSPDPILDQAKTVISASPETLFSEAQQYQDVDKRVEWRYYMAPWTLEELTVCRASVVNFEVVPLEAVEELYLKIGGVPRYVLEMPMTALNRRPDDLQRAKAKALERIVKALHKVNDPVTLMQFFSQGRDTLEFSRLIHCWPTDDHENFRLEWASTYVAGEVAELLTQNSCTQMLKTLIKDPNGSASGIMFEA
;
A
#
# COMPACT_ATOMS: atom_id res chain seq x y z
N MET A 1 26.21 -37.42 -33.07
CA MET A 1 25.66 -36.20 -33.70
C MET A 1 24.50 -35.73 -32.83
N LEU A 2 24.78 -34.86 -31.86
CA LEU A 2 23.75 -34.22 -31.04
C LEU A 2 23.17 -33.06 -31.87
N ARG A 3 21.89 -33.16 -32.25
CA ARG A 3 21.14 -32.03 -32.74
C ARG A 3 20.96 -31.07 -31.56
N ASN A 4 21.64 -29.91 -31.62
CA ASN A 4 21.31 -28.76 -30.80
C ASN A 4 19.87 -28.36 -31.10
N THR A 5 18.94 -28.64 -30.20
CA THR A 5 17.65 -27.96 -30.17
C THR A 5 17.91 -26.54 -29.67
N MET A 6 18.07 -25.59 -30.60
CA MET A 6 17.87 -24.18 -30.27
C MET A 6 16.42 -24.06 -29.82
N ALA A 7 16.22 -23.77 -28.53
CA ALA A 7 14.91 -23.42 -28.02
C ALA A 7 14.48 -22.11 -28.70
N ASP A 8 13.28 -22.12 -29.32
CA ASP A 8 12.68 -20.93 -29.90
C ASP A 8 12.51 -19.86 -28.81
N ASN A 9 13.36 -18.83 -28.85
CA ASN A 9 13.33 -17.68 -27.94
C ASN A 9 12.47 -16.53 -28.48
N LEU A 10 11.69 -16.76 -29.55
CA LEU A 10 10.89 -15.74 -30.22
C LEU A 10 9.55 -15.52 -29.48
N LEU A 11 9.26 -14.27 -29.14
CA LEU A 11 8.01 -13.84 -28.51
C LEU A 11 7.12 -13.14 -29.54
N THR A 12 5.85 -13.53 -29.61
CA THR A 12 4.80 -12.75 -30.30
C THR A 12 4.06 -11.88 -29.28
N LEU A 13 4.20 -10.56 -29.41
CA LEU A 13 3.56 -9.57 -28.53
C LEU A 13 2.47 -8.80 -29.27
N PHE A 14 1.23 -8.88 -28.79
CA PHE A 14 0.14 -8.04 -29.29
C PHE A 14 0.21 -6.64 -28.67
N CYS A 15 0.35 -5.66 -29.55
CA CYS A 15 0.48 -4.23 -29.25
C CYS A 15 -0.79 -3.48 -29.66
N LEU A 16 -1.15 -2.43 -28.92
CA LEU A 16 -2.27 -1.53 -29.21
C LEU A 16 -1.81 -0.08 -29.08
N VAL A 17 -2.29 0.83 -29.92
CA VAL A 17 -2.01 2.26 -29.78
C VAL A 17 -3.01 2.87 -28.78
N ASP A 18 -2.51 3.72 -27.87
CA ASP A 18 -3.33 4.44 -26.89
C ASP A 18 -4.47 5.21 -27.59
N GLY A 19 -5.71 4.95 -27.21
CA GLY A 19 -6.91 5.52 -27.81
C GLY A 19 -7.48 4.76 -29.01
N GLU A 20 -6.94 3.60 -29.39
CA GLU A 20 -7.52 2.71 -30.40
C GLU A 20 -8.37 1.59 -29.76
N ALA A 21 -9.33 1.05 -30.51
CA ALA A 21 -10.11 -0.13 -30.09
C ALA A 21 -9.27 -1.41 -30.15
N THR A 22 -9.59 -2.42 -29.33
CA THR A 22 -8.82 -3.69 -29.23
C THR A 22 -8.69 -4.41 -30.57
N THR A 23 -9.69 -4.28 -31.45
CA THR A 23 -9.67 -4.78 -32.84
C THR A 23 -8.52 -4.25 -33.71
N ASN A 24 -7.86 -3.16 -33.30
CA ASN A 24 -6.69 -2.60 -33.99
C ASN A 24 -5.36 -3.09 -33.43
N ALA A 25 -5.39 -4.06 -32.51
CA ALA A 25 -4.19 -4.70 -32.00
C ALA A 25 -3.40 -5.38 -33.13
N PHE A 26 -2.08 -5.40 -33.00
CA PHE A 26 -1.19 -5.90 -34.03
C PHE A 26 -0.03 -6.69 -33.38
N PRO A 27 0.41 -7.79 -34.01
CA PRO A 27 1.50 -8.59 -33.50
C PRO A 27 2.86 -7.94 -33.79
N VAL A 28 3.81 -8.13 -32.88
CA VAL A 28 5.24 -7.86 -33.09
C VAL A 28 6.03 -9.07 -32.64
N GLU A 29 6.85 -9.62 -33.52
CA GLU A 29 7.76 -10.74 -33.22
C GLU A 29 9.13 -10.22 -32.80
N ILE A 30 9.64 -10.67 -31.66
CA ILE A 30 10.93 -10.23 -31.11
C ILE A 30 11.54 -11.31 -30.21
N GLU A 31 12.86 -11.46 -30.23
CA GLU A 31 13.53 -12.39 -29.33
C GLU A 31 13.44 -11.95 -27.86
N SER A 32 13.18 -12.88 -26.95
CA SER A 32 13.05 -12.62 -25.51
C SER A 32 14.31 -12.04 -24.85
N THR A 33 15.48 -12.21 -25.48
CA THR A 33 16.78 -11.66 -25.07
C THR A 33 16.92 -10.17 -25.35
N GLU A 34 16.12 -9.63 -26.28
CA GLU A 34 16.16 -8.24 -26.73
C GLU A 34 15.59 -7.27 -25.70
N THR A 35 15.84 -5.98 -25.90
CA THR A 35 15.43 -4.94 -24.96
C THR A 35 14.10 -4.29 -25.35
N ILE A 36 13.51 -3.57 -24.40
CA ILE A 36 12.39 -2.67 -24.66
C ILE A 36 12.74 -1.58 -25.68
N SER A 37 14.01 -1.17 -25.79
CA SER A 37 14.46 -0.25 -26.83
C SER A 37 14.28 -0.83 -28.24
N ASP A 38 14.59 -2.12 -28.39
CA ASP A 38 14.49 -2.82 -29.68
C ASP A 38 13.02 -3.09 -30.05
N LEU A 39 12.18 -3.41 -29.05
CA LEU A 39 10.74 -3.48 -29.22
C LEU A 39 10.15 -2.14 -29.74
N LYS A 40 10.60 -0.99 -29.23
CA LYS A 40 10.15 0.33 -29.73
C LYS A 40 10.50 0.56 -31.20
N LYS A 41 11.67 0.08 -31.66
CA LYS A 41 12.09 0.19 -33.07
C LYS A 41 11.20 -0.67 -33.97
N LEU A 42 10.88 -1.89 -33.53
CA LEU A 42 9.99 -2.80 -34.27
C LEU A 42 8.57 -2.23 -34.37
N ILE A 43 8.00 -1.76 -33.25
CA ILE A 43 6.68 -1.12 -33.23
C ILE A 43 6.59 0.06 -34.20
N ARG A 44 7.64 0.90 -34.26
CA ARG A 44 7.72 2.02 -35.20
C ARG A 44 7.70 1.55 -36.65
N THR A 45 8.43 0.48 -36.95
CA THR A 45 8.53 -0.10 -38.30
C THR A 45 7.19 -0.71 -38.73
N GLU A 46 6.56 -1.47 -37.86
CA GLU A 46 5.28 -2.16 -38.11
C GLU A 46 4.11 -1.16 -38.32
N LYS A 47 4.14 -0.01 -37.63
CA LYS A 47 3.12 1.04 -37.77
C LYS A 47 3.49 2.14 -38.77
N SER A 48 4.49 1.94 -39.62
CA SER A 48 4.79 2.87 -40.72
C SER A 48 3.59 2.94 -41.70
N PRO A 49 3.14 4.13 -42.17
CA PRO A 49 3.78 5.44 -41.99
C PRO A 49 3.30 6.23 -40.75
N LYS A 50 2.38 5.70 -39.94
CA LYS A 50 1.74 6.43 -38.82
C LYS A 50 2.71 6.89 -37.73
N PHE A 51 3.87 6.23 -37.59
CA PHE A 51 4.92 6.55 -36.60
C PHE A 51 6.24 7.02 -37.23
N ASP A 52 6.27 7.32 -38.53
CA ASP A 52 7.49 7.77 -39.21
C ASP A 52 7.98 9.12 -38.66
N ASP A 53 7.04 9.97 -38.23
CA ASP A 53 7.24 11.29 -37.64
C ASP A 53 7.81 11.26 -36.20
N ILE A 54 7.82 10.10 -35.55
CA ILE A 54 8.22 9.95 -34.14
C ILE A 54 9.47 9.08 -34.05
N ALA A 55 10.53 9.60 -33.42
CA ALA A 55 11.69 8.79 -33.09
C ALA A 55 11.32 7.68 -32.09
N ALA A 56 11.81 6.46 -32.30
CA ALA A 56 11.39 5.28 -31.53
C ALA A 56 11.61 5.46 -30.01
N ASP A 57 12.67 6.16 -29.59
CA ASP A 57 12.97 6.46 -28.18
C ASP A 57 11.90 7.33 -27.50
N LYS A 58 11.18 8.16 -28.28
CA LYS A 58 10.11 9.05 -27.82
C LYS A 58 8.77 8.34 -27.61
N LEU A 59 8.60 7.12 -28.11
CA LEU A 59 7.41 6.31 -27.80
C LEU A 59 7.44 5.89 -26.33
N THR A 60 6.32 6.03 -25.62
CA THR A 60 6.14 5.43 -24.30
C THR A 60 5.39 4.12 -24.46
N ILE A 61 5.91 3.03 -23.89
CA ILE A 61 5.23 1.73 -23.95
C ILE A 61 4.91 1.20 -22.55
N TRP A 62 3.74 0.59 -22.42
CA TRP A 62 3.14 0.15 -21.18
C TRP A 62 2.86 -1.35 -21.24
N ARG A 63 3.24 -2.10 -20.20
CA ARG A 63 2.79 -3.48 -20.01
C ARG A 63 1.37 -3.46 -19.46
N VAL A 64 0.47 -4.18 -20.13
CA VAL A 64 -0.95 -4.30 -19.77
C VAL A 64 -1.40 -5.76 -19.88
N SER A 65 -2.63 -6.05 -19.44
CA SER A 65 -3.30 -7.33 -19.66
C SER A 65 -4.75 -7.05 -20.01
N ILE A 66 -5.04 -6.98 -21.30
CA ILE A 66 -6.38 -6.71 -21.82
C ILE A 66 -6.84 -7.95 -22.58
N SER A 67 -8.01 -8.47 -22.21
CA SER A 67 -8.62 -9.62 -22.89
C SER A 67 -9.19 -9.16 -24.21
N ASP A 68 -8.86 -9.84 -25.30
CA ASP A 68 -9.39 -9.56 -26.64
C ASP A 68 -10.71 -10.33 -26.91
N LYS A 69 -11.53 -10.49 -25.86
CA LYS A 69 -12.74 -11.35 -25.88
C LYS A 69 -14.04 -10.55 -25.99
N ASP A 70 -13.94 -9.26 -26.25
CA ASP A 70 -15.07 -8.35 -26.30
C ASP A 70 -15.10 -7.69 -27.69
N ASP A 71 -16.17 -7.90 -28.45
CA ASP A 71 -16.34 -7.44 -29.85
C ASP A 71 -16.61 -5.92 -29.94
N GLY A 72 -16.30 -5.16 -28.89
CA GLY A 72 -16.62 -3.74 -28.78
C GLY A 72 -15.59 -2.83 -29.46
N GLU A 73 -16.05 -1.88 -30.29
CA GLU A 73 -15.22 -0.81 -30.87
C GLU A 73 -14.79 0.26 -29.84
N THR A 74 -14.78 -0.06 -28.54
CA THR A 74 -14.52 0.93 -27.50
C THR A 74 -13.02 1.27 -27.45
N PRO A 75 -12.63 2.55 -27.63
CA PRO A 75 -11.25 2.97 -27.52
C PRO A 75 -10.66 2.66 -26.14
N VAL A 76 -9.50 2.00 -26.12
CA VAL A 76 -8.77 1.77 -24.87
C VAL A 76 -7.82 2.94 -24.65
N SER A 77 -8.07 3.72 -23.61
CA SER A 77 -7.10 4.70 -23.13
C SER A 77 -6.21 4.10 -22.04
N ILE A 78 -4.92 4.37 -22.10
CA ILE A 78 -4.00 3.98 -21.04
C ILE A 78 -4.41 4.56 -19.69
N ASP A 79 -5.03 5.74 -19.67
CA ASP A 79 -5.44 6.43 -18.44
C ASP A 79 -6.58 5.71 -17.70
N THR A 80 -7.42 4.98 -18.44
CA THR A 80 -8.55 4.21 -17.85
C THR A 80 -8.15 2.83 -17.35
N LEU A 81 -6.93 2.35 -17.64
CA LEU A 81 -6.47 1.02 -17.24
C LEU A 81 -5.93 1.00 -15.80
N THR A 82 -6.50 0.13 -14.96
CA THR A 82 -6.12 -0.05 -13.54
C THR A 82 -4.86 -0.88 -13.33
N ARG A 83 -4.54 -1.79 -14.28
CA ARG A 83 -3.35 -2.65 -14.23
C ARG A 83 -2.41 -2.33 -15.40
N LYS A 84 -1.53 -1.35 -15.19
CA LYS A 84 -0.52 -0.91 -16.17
C LYS A 84 0.84 -0.70 -15.51
N LYS A 85 1.92 -1.04 -16.23
CA LYS A 85 3.31 -0.78 -15.79
C LYS A 85 4.10 -0.12 -16.91
N LYS A 86 4.65 1.07 -16.68
CA LYS A 86 5.54 1.75 -17.64
C LYS A 86 6.84 0.97 -17.79
N MET A 87 7.23 0.66 -19.02
CA MET A 87 8.45 -0.12 -19.29
C MET A 87 9.65 0.80 -19.53
N ARG A 88 10.82 0.45 -18.98
CA ARG A 88 12.07 1.20 -19.19
C ARG A 88 12.83 0.61 -20.37
N ALA A 89 13.50 1.45 -21.15
CA ALA A 89 14.24 1.03 -22.35
C ALA A 89 15.33 -0.03 -22.07
N THR A 90 15.88 -0.05 -20.86
CA THR A 90 16.93 -0.99 -20.43
C THR A 90 16.41 -2.36 -19.98
N ASN A 91 15.09 -2.54 -19.86
CA ASN A 91 14.55 -3.85 -19.46
C ASN A 91 14.71 -4.87 -20.60
N LYS A 92 15.14 -6.08 -20.27
CA LYS A 92 15.08 -7.24 -21.19
C LYS A 92 13.65 -7.76 -21.26
N LEU A 93 13.22 -8.20 -22.44
CA LEU A 93 11.87 -8.71 -22.64
C LEU A 93 11.56 -9.94 -21.77
N SER A 94 12.52 -10.83 -21.59
CA SER A 94 12.40 -12.02 -20.72
C SER A 94 12.16 -11.70 -19.24
N MET A 95 12.52 -10.50 -18.76
CA MET A 95 12.23 -10.06 -17.38
C MET A 95 10.85 -9.38 -17.27
N VAL A 96 10.26 -9.02 -18.41
CA VAL A 96 9.01 -8.25 -18.48
C VAL A 96 7.83 -9.14 -18.90
N PHE A 97 8.09 -10.14 -19.75
CA PHE A 97 7.13 -11.06 -20.34
C PHE A 97 7.60 -12.50 -20.08
N ASP A 98 6.99 -13.18 -19.11
CA ASP A 98 7.24 -14.61 -18.83
C ASP A 98 6.67 -15.51 -19.94
N ALA A 99 7.23 -16.71 -20.17
CA ALA A 99 6.87 -17.53 -21.33
C ALA A 99 5.44 -18.13 -21.31
N ALA A 100 4.68 -18.02 -20.21
CA ALA A 100 3.34 -18.60 -20.07
C ALA A 100 2.27 -17.51 -20.01
N PHE A 101 1.66 -17.18 -21.15
CA PHE A 101 0.52 -16.26 -21.21
C PHE A 101 -0.67 -16.90 -21.92
N PRO A 102 -1.90 -16.56 -21.49
CA PRO A 102 -3.10 -16.93 -22.25
C PRO A 102 -3.01 -16.42 -23.69
N GLU A 103 -3.43 -17.28 -24.61
CA GLU A 103 -3.81 -16.89 -25.98
C GLU A 103 -4.93 -15.81 -25.86
N ASP A 104 -4.94 -14.83 -26.77
CA ASP A 104 -5.94 -13.74 -26.84
C ASP A 104 -5.80 -12.60 -25.81
N THR A 105 -4.57 -12.10 -25.60
CA THR A 105 -4.34 -10.93 -24.73
C THR A 105 -3.46 -9.87 -25.38
N ILE A 106 -3.90 -8.60 -25.34
CA ILE A 106 -3.07 -7.44 -25.67
C ILE A 106 -2.16 -7.15 -24.49
N ARG A 107 -0.84 -7.06 -24.76
CA ARG A 107 0.21 -7.03 -23.73
C ARG A 107 0.95 -5.71 -23.67
N VAL A 108 0.88 -4.93 -24.74
CA VAL A 108 1.59 -3.65 -24.85
C VAL A 108 0.62 -2.57 -25.32
N VAL A 109 0.57 -1.45 -24.60
CA VAL A 109 -0.06 -0.21 -25.10
C VAL A 109 1.05 0.80 -25.43
N VAL A 110 0.97 1.38 -26.63
CA VAL A 110 1.95 2.33 -27.18
C VAL A 110 1.36 3.72 -27.17
N GLN A 111 1.97 4.63 -26.43
CA GLN A 111 1.55 6.02 -26.30
C GLN A 111 2.51 6.95 -27.05
N ARG A 112 1.95 7.80 -27.91
CA ARG A 112 2.70 8.83 -28.64
C ARG A 112 3.13 9.96 -27.70
N PRO A 113 4.29 10.60 -27.93
CA PRO A 113 4.61 11.85 -27.27
C PRO A 113 3.59 12.93 -27.65
N PRO A 114 3.23 13.84 -26.72
CA PRO A 114 2.30 14.93 -27.02
C PRO A 114 2.85 15.82 -28.16
N PRO A 115 2.00 16.30 -29.09
CA PRO A 115 2.44 17.06 -30.25
C PRO A 115 3.13 18.37 -29.83
N VAL A 116 4.37 18.55 -30.29
CA VAL A 116 5.13 19.80 -30.08
C VAL A 116 4.59 20.83 -31.07
N THR A 117 3.76 21.77 -30.60
CA THR A 117 3.35 22.91 -31.42
C THR A 117 4.55 23.79 -31.71
N LYS A 118 5.06 23.75 -32.95
CA LYS A 118 5.97 24.78 -33.47
C LYS A 118 5.22 26.12 -33.46
N ARG A 119 5.76 27.11 -32.75
CA ARG A 119 5.31 28.50 -32.82
C ARG A 119 6.04 29.14 -33.98
N ASP A 120 5.37 29.27 -35.11
CA ASP A 120 5.77 30.27 -36.09
C ASP A 120 5.23 31.61 -35.58
N ARG A 121 6.15 32.57 -35.43
CA ARG A 121 5.85 33.97 -35.14
C ARG A 121 5.30 34.58 -36.43
N GLU A 122 4.15 35.24 -36.34
CA GLU A 122 3.97 36.60 -36.85
C GLU A 122 2.65 37.18 -36.35
N GLU A 123 2.70 38.49 -36.11
CA GLU A 123 1.70 39.36 -35.50
C GLU A 123 0.48 39.52 -36.43
N ASP A 124 -0.74 39.52 -35.88
CA ASP A 124 -1.61 40.70 -35.98
C ASP A 124 -2.91 40.59 -35.16
N ALA A 125 -3.43 41.78 -34.84
CA ALA A 125 -4.46 42.10 -33.87
C ALA A 125 -5.84 41.41 -34.00
N GLY A 126 -6.53 41.27 -32.86
CA GLY A 126 -7.99 41.17 -32.83
C GLY A 126 -8.54 40.32 -31.67
N LEU A 127 -9.22 40.96 -30.72
CA LEU A 127 -9.95 40.30 -29.64
C LEU A 127 -10.91 39.21 -30.17
N SER A 128 -10.78 37.97 -29.68
CA SER A 128 -11.92 37.10 -29.32
C SER A 128 -11.44 35.75 -28.77
N SER A 129 -11.93 35.40 -27.57
CA SER A 129 -12.02 34.05 -27.01
C SER A 129 -10.70 33.28 -26.77
N MET A 130 -10.05 33.55 -25.63
CA MET A 130 -8.97 32.70 -25.13
C MET A 130 -9.51 31.33 -24.69
N ARG A 131 -9.38 30.34 -25.57
CA ARG A 131 -9.16 28.95 -25.15
C ARG A 131 -7.83 28.92 -24.38
N LYS A 132 -7.88 29.05 -23.05
CA LYS A 132 -6.72 28.84 -22.17
C LYS A 132 -6.17 27.45 -22.45
N ARG A 133 -5.02 27.38 -23.15
CA ARG A 133 -4.18 26.18 -23.16
C ARG A 133 -3.86 25.89 -21.69
N HIS A 134 -4.37 24.79 -21.15
CA HIS A 134 -4.20 24.42 -19.76
C HIS A 134 -2.72 24.10 -19.52
N ARG A 135 -1.93 25.08 -19.07
CA ARG A 135 -0.64 24.78 -18.46
C ARG A 135 -0.92 23.99 -17.18
N PRO A 136 -0.13 22.95 -16.85
CA PRO A 136 -0.32 22.22 -15.60
C PRO A 136 -0.24 23.20 -14.44
N TYR A 137 -1.19 23.12 -13.52
CA TYR A 137 -1.22 23.95 -12.33
C TYR A 137 -0.02 23.60 -11.46
N THR A 138 0.88 24.56 -11.24
CA THR A 138 2.15 24.36 -10.56
C THR A 138 2.06 24.75 -9.08
N LEU A 139 3.09 24.38 -8.29
CA LEU A 139 3.24 24.88 -6.92
C LEU A 139 3.32 26.41 -6.88
N MET A 140 3.97 27.04 -7.86
CA MET A 140 4.06 28.51 -7.93
C MET A 140 2.69 29.15 -8.18
N ASP A 141 1.87 28.56 -9.07
CA ASP A 141 0.48 29.01 -9.27
C ASP A 141 -0.31 28.91 -7.96
N ALA A 142 -0.14 27.82 -7.20
CA ALA A 142 -0.79 27.65 -5.90
C ALA A 142 -0.33 28.67 -4.85
N ILE A 143 0.96 29.01 -4.82
CA ILE A 143 1.53 30.02 -3.93
C ILE A 143 1.00 31.41 -4.27
N GLU A 144 0.91 31.74 -5.56
CA GLU A 144 0.32 32.99 -6.04
C GLU A 144 -1.17 33.09 -5.69
N ASP A 145 -1.94 32.04 -5.98
CA ASP A 145 -3.39 31.99 -5.68
C ASP A 145 -3.67 32.05 -4.17
N ALA A 146 -2.76 31.51 -3.34
CA ALA A 146 -2.83 31.61 -1.89
C ALA A 146 -2.42 32.99 -1.35
N GLY A 147 -1.89 33.89 -2.19
CA GLY A 147 -1.39 35.20 -1.80
C GLY A 147 -0.11 35.13 -0.95
N LEU A 148 0.70 34.08 -1.12
CA LEU A 148 1.88 33.79 -0.29
C LEU A 148 3.21 34.01 -1.01
N ALA A 149 3.20 34.53 -2.25
CA ALA A 149 4.39 34.71 -3.07
C ALA A 149 5.47 35.56 -2.41
N GLU A 150 5.11 36.63 -1.70
CA GLU A 150 6.07 37.52 -1.01
C GLU A 150 6.90 36.80 0.07
N VAL A 151 6.36 35.74 0.67
CA VAL A 151 7.01 35.00 1.77
C VAL A 151 7.65 33.72 1.26
N ALA A 152 6.95 32.99 0.38
CA ALA A 152 7.34 31.66 -0.07
C ALA A 152 8.24 31.66 -1.32
N VAL A 153 8.39 32.77 -2.04
CA VAL A 153 9.25 32.82 -3.25
C VAL A 153 10.53 33.60 -2.95
N VAL A 154 11.68 32.96 -3.17
CA VAL A 154 13.01 33.56 -2.99
C VAL A 154 13.80 33.30 -4.25
N ASP A 155 14.34 34.36 -4.86
CA ASP A 155 15.14 34.28 -6.08
C ASP A 155 14.48 33.49 -7.23
N GLY A 156 13.14 33.49 -7.28
CA GLY A 156 12.34 32.79 -8.28
C GLY A 156 12.03 31.32 -7.95
N GLU A 157 12.45 30.81 -6.80
CA GLU A 157 12.17 29.45 -6.34
C GLU A 157 11.24 29.41 -5.13
N SER A 158 10.38 28.39 -5.06
CA SER A 158 9.48 28.18 -3.92
C SER A 158 10.23 27.59 -2.71
N ASN A 159 10.05 28.19 -1.54
CA ASN A 159 10.57 27.73 -0.27
C ASN A 159 9.48 27.72 0.82
N LEU A 160 8.87 26.55 1.02
CA LEU A 160 7.78 26.38 1.99
C LEU A 160 8.23 26.44 3.45
N SER A 161 9.53 26.29 3.74
CA SER A 161 10.05 26.40 5.11
C SER A 161 9.87 27.79 5.71
N ARG A 162 9.75 28.82 4.86
CA ARG A 162 9.48 30.21 5.27
C ARG A 162 8.03 30.46 5.70
N LEU A 163 7.12 29.55 5.35
CA LEU A 163 5.73 29.63 5.74
C LEU A 163 5.54 29.02 7.13
N ASP A 164 4.73 29.66 7.97
CA ASP A 164 4.21 29.03 9.18
C ASP A 164 3.11 28.00 8.84
N ASN A 165 2.67 27.23 9.83
CA ASN A 165 1.66 26.19 9.59
C ASN A 165 0.30 26.76 9.14
N LYS A 166 -0.11 27.95 9.60
CA LYS A 166 -1.37 28.55 9.13
C LYS A 166 -1.28 28.90 7.65
N GLN A 167 -0.18 29.50 7.22
CA GLN A 167 0.08 29.81 5.82
C GLN A 167 0.17 28.54 4.96
N ARG A 168 0.79 27.47 5.47
CA ARG A 168 0.81 26.17 4.79
C ARG A 168 -0.59 25.56 4.64
N VAL A 169 -1.46 25.70 5.64
CA VAL A 169 -2.87 25.30 5.52
C VAL A 169 -3.59 26.08 4.42
N VAL A 170 -3.37 27.40 4.33
CA VAL A 170 -3.93 28.23 3.26
C VAL A 170 -3.43 27.75 1.90
N LEU A 171 -2.12 27.51 1.75
CA LEU A 171 -1.52 26.98 0.52
C LEU A 171 -2.13 25.62 0.12
N LEU A 172 -2.31 24.71 1.07
CA LEU A 172 -2.94 23.41 0.80
C LEU A 172 -4.36 23.56 0.23
N GLY A 173 -5.09 24.61 0.62
CA GLY A 173 -6.39 24.94 0.04
C GLY A 173 -6.37 25.09 -1.50
N CYS A 174 -5.21 25.43 -2.07
CA CYS A 174 -5.00 25.59 -3.51
C CYS A 174 -4.37 24.36 -4.18
N ILE A 175 -3.83 23.39 -3.43
CA ILE A 175 -3.13 22.21 -3.98
C ILE A 175 -4.03 20.97 -3.97
N GLY A 176 -4.00 20.16 -5.02
CA GLY A 176 -4.80 18.93 -5.12
C GLY A 176 -6.29 19.16 -5.39
N GLN A 177 -7.12 18.20 -5.02
CA GLN A 177 -8.57 18.18 -5.24
C GLN A 177 -9.34 18.30 -3.92
N LYS A 178 -10.57 18.83 -3.99
CA LYS A 178 -11.43 18.94 -2.80
C LYS A 178 -11.98 17.57 -2.50
N VAL A 179 -11.86 17.15 -1.25
CA VAL A 179 -12.41 15.87 -0.79
C VAL A 179 -13.88 16.09 -0.44
N ASP A 180 -14.76 15.26 -1.00
CA ASP A 180 -16.18 15.30 -0.70
C ASP A 180 -16.47 14.86 0.74
N ARG A 181 -17.54 15.39 1.35
CA ARG A 181 -17.90 15.05 2.74
C ARG A 181 -18.30 13.59 2.94
N THR A 182 -18.69 12.90 1.87
CA THR A 182 -19.02 11.47 1.88
C THR A 182 -17.79 10.57 1.78
N ASP A 183 -16.63 11.13 1.44
CA ASP A 183 -15.38 10.40 1.42
C ASP A 183 -14.98 9.95 2.83
N ALA A 184 -14.52 8.72 2.96
CA ALA A 184 -14.12 8.16 4.24
C ALA A 184 -12.96 8.95 4.88
N PHE A 185 -12.00 9.47 4.11
CA PHE A 185 -10.88 10.24 4.67
C PHE A 185 -11.31 11.63 5.18
N TYR A 186 -12.39 12.20 4.64
CA TYR A 186 -12.97 13.42 5.23
C TYR A 186 -13.40 13.18 6.69
N SER A 187 -13.79 11.94 7.03
CA SER A 187 -14.24 11.58 8.36
C SER A 187 -13.16 11.83 9.42
N LEU A 188 -11.86 11.76 9.10
CA LEU A 188 -10.79 11.98 10.07
C LEU A 188 -10.83 13.41 10.62
N SER A 189 -10.99 14.38 9.73
CA SER A 189 -11.11 15.81 10.08
C SER A 189 -12.38 16.10 10.88
N SER A 190 -13.53 15.52 10.48
CA SER A 190 -14.77 15.72 11.24
C SER A 190 -14.73 15.05 12.61
N THR A 191 -14.18 13.84 12.71
CA THR A 191 -14.02 13.14 13.99
C THR A 191 -13.11 13.94 14.91
N ALA A 192 -11.96 14.40 14.42
CA ALA A 192 -11.03 15.21 15.22
C ALA A 192 -11.65 16.51 15.75
N ARG A 193 -12.64 17.09 15.05
CA ARG A 193 -13.35 18.30 15.49
C ARG A 193 -14.25 18.04 16.70
N GLU A 194 -14.90 16.89 16.76
CA GLU A 194 -15.70 16.48 17.92
C GLU A 194 -14.85 16.25 19.17
N PHE A 195 -13.58 15.86 18.97
CA PHE A 195 -12.62 15.62 20.06
C PHE A 195 -11.73 16.83 20.39
N GLN A 196 -12.00 18.00 19.81
CA GLN A 196 -11.23 19.22 20.11
C GLN A 196 -11.28 19.55 21.61
N GLY A 197 -10.11 19.70 22.22
CA GLY A 197 -9.98 20.01 23.65
C GLY A 197 -10.28 18.85 24.59
N THR A 198 -10.54 17.65 24.07
CA THR A 198 -10.70 16.44 24.86
C THR A 198 -9.35 15.74 25.05
N ASN A 199 -9.14 15.09 26.20
CA ASN A 199 -7.97 14.26 26.41
C ASN A 199 -8.21 12.87 25.80
N MET A 200 -7.63 12.62 24.63
CA MET A 200 -7.78 11.35 23.91
C MET A 200 -6.87 10.22 24.45
N LYS A 201 -5.97 10.50 25.40
CA LYS A 201 -4.98 9.53 25.91
C LYS A 201 -5.62 8.30 26.52
N ASP A 202 -6.70 8.50 27.28
CA ASP A 202 -7.32 7.43 28.06
C ASP A 202 -8.53 6.81 27.37
N MET A 203 -8.91 7.29 26.17
CA MET A 203 -10.06 6.76 25.45
C MET A 203 -9.80 5.37 24.88
N ASP A 204 -10.74 4.44 25.12
CA ASP A 204 -10.70 3.08 24.58
C ASP A 204 -11.50 2.93 23.27
N LYS A 205 -12.18 4.01 22.85
CA LYS A 205 -12.98 4.04 21.63
C LYS A 205 -13.06 5.44 21.03
N ILE A 206 -13.00 5.51 19.70
CA ILE A 206 -13.26 6.71 18.89
C ILE A 206 -14.47 6.43 18.01
N SER A 207 -15.48 7.29 18.04
CA SER A 207 -16.68 7.18 17.21
C SER A 207 -16.74 8.34 16.23
N ALA A 208 -16.90 8.04 14.94
CA ALA A 208 -17.03 9.05 13.90
C ALA A 208 -18.46 9.66 13.90
N PRO A 209 -18.59 10.98 13.68
CA PRO A 209 -19.88 11.65 13.72
C PRO A 209 -20.75 11.29 12.51
N HIS A 210 -22.06 11.49 12.67
CA HIS A 210 -23.07 11.36 11.62
C HIS A 210 -23.12 9.99 10.91
N GLY A 211 -22.62 8.94 11.55
CA GLY A 211 -22.62 7.59 11.00
C GLY A 211 -21.67 7.40 9.82
N THR A 212 -20.70 8.31 9.64
CA THR A 212 -19.61 8.15 8.68
C THR A 212 -18.68 7.00 9.10
N LYS A 213 -18.03 6.37 8.13
CA LYS A 213 -17.05 5.31 8.41
C LYS A 213 -15.66 5.91 8.48
N LEU A 214 -14.87 5.43 9.42
CA LEU A 214 -13.44 5.72 9.46
C LEU A 214 -12.75 4.99 8.29
N PRO A 215 -11.81 5.66 7.59
CA PRO A 215 -11.05 5.03 6.52
C PRO A 215 -10.21 3.89 7.10
N VAL A 216 -9.83 2.92 6.26
CA VAL A 216 -9.08 1.70 6.65
C VAL A 216 -9.86 0.73 7.56
N VAL A 217 -10.44 1.21 8.65
CA VAL A 217 -11.21 0.43 9.64
C VAL A 217 -12.57 0.00 9.07
N ASN A 218 -13.18 0.84 8.21
CA ASN A 218 -14.45 0.58 7.53
C ASN A 218 -15.65 0.38 8.48
N THR A 219 -15.53 0.85 9.72
CA THR A 219 -16.57 0.93 10.74
C THR A 219 -16.75 2.37 11.19
N LYS A 220 -17.85 2.65 11.89
CA LYS A 220 -18.12 3.98 12.47
C LYS A 220 -17.32 4.22 13.75
N GLU A 221 -16.78 3.15 14.34
CA GLU A 221 -16.09 3.19 15.62
C GLU A 221 -14.77 2.43 15.52
N LEU A 222 -13.73 3.00 16.11
CA LEU A 222 -12.41 2.40 16.25
C LEU A 222 -12.18 2.10 17.74
N TYR A 223 -11.96 0.82 18.05
CA TYR A 223 -11.45 0.43 19.37
C TYR A 223 -9.98 0.83 19.49
N VAL A 224 -9.63 1.49 20.59
CA VAL A 224 -8.28 1.99 20.88
C VAL A 224 -7.65 1.04 21.91
N ARG A 225 -6.84 0.10 21.42
CA ARG A 225 -6.12 -0.82 22.30
C ARG A 225 -4.96 -0.13 23.00
N LYS A 226 -4.56 -0.65 24.16
CA LYS A 226 -3.41 -0.15 24.94
C LYS A 226 -2.14 0.03 24.10
N ALA A 227 -1.83 -0.96 23.25
CA ALA A 227 -0.65 -0.89 22.36
C ALA A 227 -0.64 0.34 21.43
N TYR A 228 -1.80 0.90 21.05
CA TYR A 228 -1.84 2.14 20.25
C TYR A 228 -1.46 3.35 21.09
N LYS A 229 -1.92 3.39 22.35
CA LYS A 229 -1.61 4.48 23.29
C LYS A 229 -0.10 4.50 23.58
N ASP A 230 0.45 3.33 23.89
CA ASP A 230 1.86 3.13 24.20
C ASP A 230 2.74 3.50 22.98
N LEU A 231 2.45 2.93 21.80
CA LEU A 231 3.21 3.21 20.58
C LEU A 231 3.14 4.68 20.15
N HIS A 232 1.97 5.32 20.25
CA HIS A 232 1.86 6.75 19.97
C HIS A 232 2.78 7.55 20.89
N GLN A 233 2.77 7.26 22.19
CA GLN A 233 3.61 7.98 23.15
C GLN A 233 5.09 7.75 22.84
N THR A 234 5.51 6.51 22.57
CA THR A 234 6.87 6.21 22.14
C THR A 234 7.29 6.99 20.90
N ILE A 235 6.44 7.07 19.86
CA ILE A 235 6.76 7.82 18.63
C ILE A 235 6.90 9.32 18.90
N ILE A 236 6.00 9.91 19.67
CA ILE A 236 6.08 11.34 20.01
C ILE A 236 7.36 11.62 20.81
N ASP A 237 7.61 10.85 21.87
CA ASP A 237 8.77 11.05 22.74
C ASP A 237 10.08 10.87 21.97
N THR A 238 10.17 9.86 21.11
CA THR A 238 11.37 9.65 20.28
C THR A 238 11.56 10.80 19.29
N PHE A 239 10.53 11.21 18.55
CA PHE A 239 10.66 12.24 17.52
C PHE A 239 10.87 13.65 18.07
N ASP A 240 10.50 13.91 19.33
CA ASP A 240 10.68 15.20 19.99
C ASP A 240 11.98 15.27 20.80
N ASN A 241 12.48 14.14 21.34
CA ASN A 241 13.74 14.11 22.11
C ASN A 241 15.00 13.97 21.25
N ASP A 242 14.89 13.50 20.00
CA ASP A 242 16.06 13.29 19.15
C ASP A 242 16.71 14.63 18.75
N ARG A 243 17.87 14.91 19.37
CA ARG A 243 18.71 16.09 19.11
C ARG A 243 19.63 15.89 17.92
N ASN A 244 19.87 14.64 17.52
CA ASN A 244 20.55 14.34 16.30
C ASN A 244 19.50 14.41 15.19
N GLU A 245 19.82 14.99 14.04
CA GLU A 245 18.98 14.93 12.84
C GLU A 245 18.93 13.49 12.27
N ALA A 246 18.91 12.47 13.13
CA ALA A 246 18.66 11.10 12.74
C ALA A 246 17.23 10.99 12.19
N GLN A 247 17.06 10.06 11.26
CA GLN A 247 15.85 9.97 10.45
C GLN A 247 14.62 9.74 11.33
N LYS A 248 13.69 10.72 11.35
CA LYS A 248 12.40 10.66 12.07
C LYS A 248 11.43 9.72 11.36
N HIS A 249 11.85 8.49 11.15
CA HIS A 249 11.12 7.47 10.40
C HIS A 249 10.98 6.22 11.27
N VAL A 250 9.80 5.63 11.26
CA VAL A 250 9.52 4.36 11.96
C VAL A 250 8.68 3.45 11.09
N VAL A 251 8.99 2.15 11.13
CA VAL A 251 8.16 1.10 10.54
C VAL A 251 7.38 0.37 11.63
N VAL A 252 6.06 0.51 11.61
CA VAL A 252 5.13 -0.27 12.42
C VAL A 252 4.72 -1.51 11.64
N THR A 253 5.10 -2.68 12.16
CA THR A 253 4.94 -3.98 11.49
C THR A 253 4.39 -5.04 12.45
N GLY A 254 4.13 -6.25 11.92
CA GLY A 254 3.55 -7.37 12.65
C GLY A 254 2.54 -8.17 11.80
N THR A 255 1.89 -9.14 12.43
CA THR A 255 0.95 -10.05 11.77
C THR A 255 -0.15 -9.29 10.99
N SER A 256 -0.36 -9.65 9.72
CA SER A 256 -1.32 -8.94 8.87
C SER A 256 -2.76 -9.07 9.37
N GLY A 257 -3.38 -7.95 9.73
CA GLY A 257 -4.76 -7.89 10.21
C GLY A 257 -4.93 -7.61 11.70
N ILE A 258 -3.85 -7.35 12.43
CA ILE A 258 -3.87 -6.95 13.84
C ILE A 258 -4.12 -5.45 14.05
N GLY A 259 -4.24 -4.67 12.97
CA GLY A 259 -4.60 -3.25 13.03
C GLY A 259 -3.45 -2.26 12.88
N ASN A 260 -2.31 -2.62 12.27
CA ASN A 260 -1.23 -1.66 11.96
C ASN A 260 -1.73 -0.46 11.15
N SER A 261 -2.62 -0.68 10.18
CA SER A 261 -3.19 0.42 9.39
C SER A 261 -4.21 1.24 10.19
N ALA A 262 -4.94 0.61 11.13
CA ALA A 262 -5.88 1.30 12.02
C ALA A 262 -5.15 2.18 13.04
N PHE A 263 -3.93 1.82 13.44
CA PHE A 263 -3.06 2.67 14.25
C PHE A 263 -2.77 4.02 13.57
N LEU A 264 -2.50 4.05 12.27
CA LEU A 264 -2.28 5.31 11.54
C LEU A 264 -3.52 6.21 11.58
N VAL A 265 -4.71 5.62 11.51
CA VAL A 265 -5.99 6.36 11.63
C VAL A 265 -6.16 6.93 13.03
N TYR A 266 -5.91 6.13 14.07
CA TYR A 266 -5.88 6.60 15.46
C TYR A 266 -4.91 7.78 15.64
N PHE A 267 -3.68 7.63 15.14
CA PHE A 267 -2.64 8.65 15.24
C PHE A 267 -3.06 9.94 14.54
N ALA A 268 -3.57 9.85 13.31
CA ALA A 268 -4.03 11.01 12.55
C ALA A 268 -5.15 11.77 13.26
N ILE A 269 -6.17 11.07 13.77
CA ILE A 269 -7.26 11.72 14.52
C ILE A 269 -6.71 12.41 15.76
N ARG A 270 -5.82 11.76 16.50
CA ARG A 270 -5.25 12.30 17.73
C ARG A 270 -4.42 13.55 17.48
N LEU A 271 -3.54 13.55 16.48
CA LEU A 271 -2.78 14.74 16.07
C LEU A 271 -3.71 15.90 15.68
N LEU A 272 -4.75 15.63 14.89
CA LEU A 272 -5.70 16.65 14.46
C LEU A 272 -6.56 17.20 15.61
N ALA A 273 -6.93 16.35 16.57
CA ALA A 273 -7.78 16.72 17.69
C ALA A 273 -7.01 17.50 18.77
N GLU A 274 -5.80 17.03 19.11
CA GLU A 274 -4.91 17.65 20.09
C GLU A 274 -4.17 18.87 19.53
N GLY A 275 -4.07 18.97 18.19
CA GLY A 275 -3.49 20.13 17.50
C GLY A 275 -4.27 21.43 17.76
N GLY A 276 -3.53 22.47 18.11
CA GLY A 276 -4.08 23.82 18.28
C GLY A 276 -4.34 24.51 16.94
N ASP A 277 -5.32 25.42 16.90
CA ASP A 277 -5.59 26.23 15.71
C ASP A 277 -4.45 27.22 15.41
N ASP A 278 -3.61 27.53 16.41
CA ASP A 278 -2.44 28.38 16.25
C ASP A 278 -1.26 27.72 15.55
N TYR A 279 -1.15 26.40 15.69
CA TYR A 279 -0.12 25.60 15.04
C TYR A 279 -0.75 24.31 14.51
N PRO A 280 -1.57 24.41 13.43
CA PRO A 280 -2.30 23.26 12.93
C PRO A 280 -1.31 22.22 12.38
N PRO A 281 -1.47 20.93 12.70
CA PRO A 281 -0.61 19.90 12.15
C PRO A 281 -0.86 19.76 10.64
N ILE A 282 0.22 19.51 9.89
CA ILE A 282 0.15 19.08 8.50
C ILE A 282 0.36 17.57 8.45
N ILE A 283 -0.62 16.83 7.94
CA ILE A 283 -0.57 15.37 7.85
C ILE A 283 -0.77 14.94 6.41
N ILE A 284 0.14 14.14 5.86
CA ILE A 284 -0.01 13.48 4.56
C ILE A 284 -0.25 12.00 4.83
N PHE A 285 -1.39 11.48 4.37
CA PHE A 285 -1.77 10.08 4.49
C PHE A 285 -1.72 9.41 3.11
N HIS A 286 -0.66 8.64 2.87
CA HIS A 286 -0.44 7.91 1.63
C HIS A 286 -1.07 6.52 1.70
N THR A 287 -2.07 6.32 0.85
CA THR A 287 -2.98 5.18 0.97
C THR A 287 -2.42 3.91 0.35
N LYS A 288 -2.97 2.78 0.78
CA LYS A 288 -2.57 1.45 0.33
C LYS A 288 -2.89 1.21 -1.13
N ARG A 289 -1.88 0.76 -1.89
CA ARG A 289 -2.01 0.27 -3.29
C ARG A 289 -2.63 1.28 -4.26
N SER A 290 -2.67 2.56 -3.89
CA SER A 290 -3.09 3.67 -4.73
C SER A 290 -1.97 4.70 -4.76
N ALA A 291 -1.85 5.44 -5.86
CA ALA A 291 -1.01 6.63 -5.90
C ALA A 291 -1.64 7.80 -5.11
N GLU A 292 -2.88 7.64 -4.65
CA GLU A 292 -3.64 8.65 -3.94
C GLU A 292 -3.16 8.87 -2.50
N SER A 293 -3.06 10.13 -2.14
CA SER A 293 -2.72 10.64 -0.82
C SER A 293 -3.77 11.66 -0.39
N TYR A 294 -4.05 11.68 0.91
CA TYR A 294 -4.93 12.67 1.54
C TYR A 294 -4.08 13.57 2.41
N VAL A 295 -4.28 14.88 2.32
CA VAL A 295 -3.55 15.86 3.13
C VAL A 295 -4.50 16.65 4.00
N PHE A 296 -4.13 16.74 5.27
CA PHE A 296 -4.85 17.45 6.31
C PHE A 296 -4.05 18.67 6.74
N GLY A 297 -4.67 19.83 6.62
CA GLY A 297 -4.19 21.08 7.19
C GLY A 297 -5.00 21.42 8.43
N GLY A 298 -4.57 20.91 9.58
CA GLY A 298 -5.37 20.89 10.81
C GLY A 298 -6.76 20.27 10.58
N ARG A 299 -7.73 20.67 11.40
CA ARG A 299 -9.12 20.17 11.32
C ARG A 299 -9.94 20.79 10.20
N SER A 300 -9.45 21.80 9.47
CA SER A 300 -10.25 22.62 8.57
C SER A 300 -10.06 22.26 7.09
N THR A 301 -8.89 21.79 6.71
CA THR A 301 -8.52 21.58 5.31
C THR A 301 -8.25 20.11 5.04
N VAL A 302 -8.95 19.54 4.06
CA VAL A 302 -8.72 18.17 3.56
C VAL A 302 -8.64 18.20 2.05
N ARG A 303 -7.57 17.66 1.49
CA ARG A 303 -7.28 17.63 0.05
C ARG A 303 -6.86 16.23 -0.35
N SER A 304 -7.12 15.84 -1.60
CA SER A 304 -6.61 14.59 -2.17
C SER A 304 -5.80 14.86 -3.44
N GLY A 305 -4.94 13.92 -3.80
CA GLY A 305 -4.05 14.05 -4.95
C GLY A 305 -3.05 12.90 -4.97
N THR A 306 -2.07 12.99 -5.85
CA THR A 306 -0.93 12.06 -5.84
C THR A 306 0.09 12.48 -4.81
N ILE A 307 0.98 11.55 -4.40
CA ILE A 307 2.10 11.92 -3.53
C ILE A 307 3.02 12.99 -4.17
N GLY A 308 3.03 13.10 -5.49
CA GLY A 308 3.78 14.13 -6.22
C GLY A 308 3.26 15.55 -5.94
N ASP A 309 1.95 15.72 -5.81
CA ASP A 309 1.32 17.02 -5.53
C ASP A 309 1.71 17.56 -4.15
N PHE A 310 1.98 16.66 -3.20
CA PHE A 310 2.29 16.99 -1.81
C PHE A 310 3.76 16.79 -1.43
N LYS A 311 4.59 16.31 -2.37
CA LYS A 311 6.02 16.12 -2.17
C LYS A 311 6.74 17.35 -1.58
N PRO A 312 6.43 18.61 -1.95
CA PRO A 312 7.06 19.79 -1.36
C PRO A 312 6.87 19.94 0.15
N PHE A 313 5.88 19.27 0.75
CA PHE A 313 5.67 19.30 2.20
C PHE A 313 6.46 18.23 2.94
N LEU A 314 6.97 17.19 2.24
CA LEU A 314 7.74 16.12 2.86
C LEU A 314 9.15 16.55 3.29
N CYS A 315 9.66 17.66 2.75
CA CYS A 315 10.92 18.25 3.20
C CYS A 315 10.76 19.15 4.45
N LEU A 316 9.56 19.23 5.03
CA LEU A 316 9.28 20.04 6.22
C LEU A 316 9.30 19.15 7.48
N PRO A 317 10.15 19.42 8.48
CA PRO A 317 10.36 18.54 9.63
C PRO A 317 9.18 18.48 10.63
N ASP A 318 8.21 19.39 10.50
CA ASP A 318 6.97 19.42 11.27
C ASP A 318 5.77 18.81 10.52
N THR A 319 5.97 18.35 9.29
CA THR A 319 4.96 17.57 8.56
C THR A 319 4.98 16.12 9.03
N TRP A 320 3.79 15.56 9.27
CA TRP A 320 3.59 14.15 9.53
C TRP A 320 3.28 13.41 8.23
N TYR A 321 3.95 12.28 8.00
CA TYR A 321 3.77 11.45 6.83
C TYR A 321 3.40 10.02 7.23
N PHE A 322 2.15 9.65 7.00
CA PHE A 322 1.63 8.32 7.27
C PHE A 322 1.53 7.50 6.00
N VAL A 323 2.18 6.34 5.99
CA VAL A 323 2.24 5.46 4.82
C VAL A 323 1.56 4.14 5.15
N ASP A 324 0.38 3.88 4.59
CA ASP A 324 -0.31 2.61 4.75
C ASP A 324 0.04 1.64 3.60
N SER A 325 1.15 0.93 3.70
CA SER A 325 1.56 -0.08 2.70
C SER A 325 1.53 0.42 1.25
N SER A 326 1.86 1.70 1.02
CA SER A 326 1.93 2.31 -0.31
C SER A 326 3.21 1.88 -1.05
N PRO A 327 3.16 1.60 -2.38
CA PRO A 327 4.26 0.99 -3.11
C PRO A 327 5.54 1.83 -3.29
N ASP A 328 5.59 3.12 -2.91
CA ASP A 328 6.78 3.96 -3.10
C ASP A 328 6.84 5.07 -2.03
N PRO A 329 7.19 4.76 -0.76
CA PRO A 329 7.34 5.78 0.28
C PRO A 329 8.52 6.70 0.00
N ILE A 330 8.30 8.02 0.10
CA ILE A 330 9.34 9.05 0.00
C ILE A 330 9.89 9.33 1.40
N LEU A 331 11.15 9.00 1.63
CA LEU A 331 11.86 9.25 2.89
C LEU A 331 12.66 10.55 2.81
N ASP A 332 12.13 11.61 3.43
CA ASP A 332 12.69 12.96 3.50
C ASP A 332 12.61 13.48 4.95
N GLN A 333 12.64 14.80 5.21
CA GLN A 333 12.69 15.36 6.58
C GLN A 333 11.42 15.18 7.42
N ALA A 334 10.27 14.91 6.81
CA ALA A 334 8.99 14.73 7.52
C ALA A 334 9.01 13.57 8.52
N LYS A 335 8.28 13.75 9.64
CA LYS A 335 8.03 12.73 10.66
C LYS A 335 7.21 11.59 10.05
N THR A 336 7.85 10.48 9.72
CA THR A 336 7.26 9.41 8.90
C THR A 336 6.92 8.17 9.73
N VAL A 337 5.66 7.73 9.70
CA VAL A 337 5.20 6.47 10.30
C VAL A 337 4.67 5.57 9.20
N ILE A 338 5.35 4.45 8.99
CA ILE A 338 5.06 3.48 7.93
C ILE A 338 4.37 2.28 8.53
N SER A 339 3.16 1.98 8.08
CA SER A 339 2.46 0.75 8.39
C SER A 339 2.61 -0.25 7.25
N ALA A 340 3.35 -1.32 7.49
CA ALA A 340 3.54 -2.38 6.51
C ALA A 340 3.59 -3.73 7.21
N SER A 341 2.93 -4.74 6.64
CA SER A 341 3.15 -6.11 7.08
C SER A 341 4.56 -6.57 6.68
N PRO A 342 5.15 -7.55 7.37
CA PRO A 342 6.39 -8.20 6.93
C PRO A 342 6.29 -8.69 5.49
N GLU A 343 5.12 -9.22 5.12
CA GLU A 343 4.78 -9.60 3.74
C GLU A 343 5.06 -8.46 2.73
N THR A 344 4.73 -7.22 3.08
CA THR A 344 4.97 -6.07 2.20
C THR A 344 6.44 -5.65 2.21
N LEU A 345 7.05 -5.61 3.40
CA LEU A 345 8.42 -5.13 3.61
C LEU A 345 9.46 -6.02 2.91
N PHE A 346 9.28 -7.33 3.00
CA PHE A 346 10.21 -8.33 2.46
C PHE A 346 9.77 -8.89 1.10
N SER A 347 8.81 -8.24 0.44
CA SER A 347 8.32 -8.70 -0.86
C SER A 347 9.42 -8.63 -1.94
N GLU A 348 9.37 -9.58 -2.87
CA GLU A 348 10.26 -9.62 -4.03
C GLU A 348 10.04 -8.45 -5.00
N ALA A 349 8.96 -7.68 -4.84
CA ALA A 349 8.68 -6.49 -5.61
C ALA A 349 9.63 -5.31 -5.30
N GLN A 350 10.44 -5.42 -4.23
CA GLN A 350 11.50 -4.47 -3.86
C GLN A 350 11.05 -3.02 -3.59
N GLN A 351 9.75 -2.78 -3.47
CA GLN A 351 9.12 -1.46 -3.23
C GLN A 351 9.59 -0.78 -1.94
N TYR A 352 10.04 -1.57 -0.96
CA TYR A 352 10.46 -1.11 0.36
C TYR A 352 11.96 -1.23 0.59
N GLN A 353 12.78 -1.44 -0.46
CA GLN A 353 14.24 -1.55 -0.30
C GLN A 353 14.87 -0.31 0.33
N ASP A 354 14.42 0.89 -0.05
CA ASP A 354 14.96 2.12 0.53
C ASP A 354 14.54 2.28 1.99
N VAL A 355 13.33 1.82 2.35
CA VAL A 355 12.87 1.77 3.74
C VAL A 355 13.72 0.81 4.55
N ASP A 356 13.95 -0.40 4.04
CA ASP A 356 14.75 -1.41 4.72
C ASP A 356 16.21 -0.95 4.96
N LYS A 357 16.77 -0.16 4.04
CA LYS A 357 18.14 0.38 4.16
C LYS A 357 18.25 1.61 5.04
N ARG A 358 17.23 2.45 5.08
CA ARG A 358 17.30 3.80 5.67
C ARG A 358 16.60 3.91 7.01
N VAL A 359 15.56 3.10 7.26
CA VAL A 359 14.76 3.16 8.47
C VAL A 359 15.20 2.06 9.43
N GLU A 360 16.02 2.45 10.40
CA GLU A 360 16.53 1.55 11.44
C GLU A 360 15.44 1.17 12.44
N TRP A 361 14.59 2.13 12.83
CA TRP A 361 13.60 1.88 13.86
C TRP A 361 12.39 1.10 13.33
N ARG A 362 12.26 -0.14 13.84
CA ARG A 362 11.12 -1.04 13.61
C ARG A 362 10.38 -1.25 14.92
N TYR A 363 9.05 -1.25 14.85
CA TYR A 363 8.17 -1.54 15.97
C TYR A 363 7.21 -2.68 15.59
N TYR A 364 7.34 -3.82 16.27
CA TYR A 364 6.48 -4.99 16.07
C TYR A 364 5.29 -4.95 17.04
N MET A 365 4.06 -4.89 16.50
CA MET A 365 2.85 -5.00 17.31
C MET A 365 2.46 -6.47 17.54
N ALA A 366 2.08 -6.77 18.77
CA ALA A 366 1.57 -8.10 19.14
C ALA A 366 0.17 -8.37 18.55
N PRO A 367 -0.15 -9.64 18.23
CA PRO A 367 -1.52 -10.11 18.10
C PRO A 367 -2.37 -9.74 19.32
N TRP A 368 -3.69 -9.83 19.16
CA TRP A 368 -4.65 -9.46 20.21
C TRP A 368 -4.85 -10.62 21.18
N THR A 369 -5.01 -10.31 22.46
CA THR A 369 -5.48 -11.31 23.41
C THR A 369 -6.99 -11.58 23.20
N LEU A 370 -7.47 -12.73 23.69
CA LEU A 370 -8.90 -13.02 23.69
C LEU A 370 -9.70 -11.98 24.49
N GLU A 371 -9.13 -11.46 25.57
CA GLU A 371 -9.72 -10.39 26.38
C GLU A 371 -9.88 -9.10 25.54
N GLU A 372 -8.83 -8.67 24.84
CA GLU A 372 -8.90 -7.49 23.96
C GLU A 372 -9.97 -7.66 22.87
N LEU A 373 -10.06 -8.85 22.26
CA LEU A 373 -11.07 -9.14 21.23
C LEU A 373 -12.49 -9.11 21.81
N THR A 374 -12.67 -9.63 23.02
CA THR A 374 -13.96 -9.66 23.71
C THR A 374 -14.43 -8.26 24.07
N VAL A 375 -13.54 -7.43 24.61
CA VAL A 375 -13.83 -6.03 24.94
C VAL A 375 -14.13 -5.24 23.68
N CYS A 376 -13.35 -5.42 22.61
CA CYS A 376 -13.60 -4.77 21.32
C CYS A 376 -14.96 -5.16 20.72
N ARG A 377 -15.30 -6.46 20.75
CA ARG A 377 -16.62 -6.98 20.31
C ARG A 377 -17.77 -6.29 21.03
N ALA A 378 -17.65 -6.11 22.35
CA ALA A 378 -18.67 -5.47 23.16
C ALA A 378 -18.72 -3.94 23.00
N SER A 379 -17.57 -3.30 22.72
CA SER A 379 -17.44 -1.85 22.66
C SER A 379 -17.82 -1.23 21.32
N VAL A 380 -17.62 -1.98 20.24
CA VAL A 380 -17.91 -1.55 18.86
C VAL A 380 -19.23 -2.17 18.40
N VAL A 381 -20.24 -1.33 18.19
CA VAL A 381 -21.63 -1.74 17.90
C VAL A 381 -21.71 -2.70 16.71
N ASN A 382 -20.90 -2.47 15.68
CA ASN A 382 -20.90 -3.32 14.49
C ASN A 382 -20.45 -4.76 14.79
N PHE A 383 -19.60 -4.99 15.79
CA PHE A 383 -19.09 -6.33 16.11
C PHE A 383 -20.01 -7.13 17.03
N GLU A 384 -21.01 -6.49 17.64
CA GLU A 384 -21.97 -7.16 18.54
C GLU A 384 -22.72 -8.31 17.83
N VAL A 385 -22.92 -8.20 16.51
CA VAL A 385 -23.55 -9.22 15.67
C VAL A 385 -22.78 -10.56 15.68
N VAL A 386 -21.48 -10.55 15.98
CA VAL A 386 -20.67 -11.77 16.09
C VAL A 386 -20.85 -12.34 17.50
N PRO A 387 -21.45 -13.53 17.67
CA PRO A 387 -21.64 -14.12 19.00
C PRO A 387 -20.31 -14.36 19.72
N LEU A 388 -20.28 -14.20 21.03
CA LEU A 388 -19.05 -14.40 21.84
C LEU A 388 -18.44 -15.80 21.64
N GLU A 389 -19.29 -16.82 21.62
CA GLU A 389 -18.89 -18.21 21.36
C GLU A 389 -18.19 -18.38 20.00
N ALA A 390 -18.57 -17.58 19.01
CA ALA A 390 -17.90 -17.58 17.71
C ALA A 390 -16.54 -16.85 17.77
N VAL A 391 -16.42 -15.80 18.56
CA VAL A 391 -15.13 -15.12 18.80
C VAL A 391 -14.14 -16.07 19.46
N GLU A 392 -14.57 -16.79 20.49
CA GLU A 392 -13.76 -17.78 21.21
C GLU A 392 -13.32 -18.93 20.29
N GLU A 393 -14.25 -19.52 19.53
CA GLU A 393 -13.91 -20.61 18.60
C GLU A 393 -12.92 -20.15 17.51
N LEU A 394 -13.16 -18.97 16.93
CA LEU A 394 -12.28 -18.43 15.90
C LEU A 394 -10.92 -18.05 16.48
N TYR A 395 -10.84 -17.50 17.69
CA TYR A 395 -9.58 -17.23 18.37
C TYR A 395 -8.75 -18.51 18.57
N LEU A 396 -9.38 -19.60 19.03
CA LEU A 396 -8.69 -20.88 19.21
C LEU A 396 -8.12 -21.48 17.91
N LYS A 397 -8.70 -21.13 16.76
CA LYS A 397 -8.26 -21.62 15.44
C LYS A 397 -7.36 -20.67 14.67
N ILE A 398 -7.52 -19.36 14.87
CA ILE A 398 -6.89 -18.31 14.07
C ILE A 398 -5.85 -17.53 14.85
N GLY A 399 -5.97 -17.49 16.18
CA GLY A 399 -5.21 -16.60 17.04
C GLY A 399 -5.79 -15.17 17.08
N GLY A 400 -4.98 -14.27 17.61
CA GLY A 400 -5.33 -12.88 17.93
C GLY A 400 -5.43 -11.92 16.74
N VAL A 401 -6.20 -12.25 15.70
CA VAL A 401 -6.30 -11.44 14.47
C VAL A 401 -7.74 -10.91 14.25
N PRO A 402 -8.06 -9.69 14.70
CA PRO A 402 -9.41 -9.11 14.65
C PRO A 402 -10.05 -9.10 13.26
N ARG A 403 -9.25 -8.93 12.19
CA ARG A 403 -9.76 -9.01 10.81
C ARG A 403 -10.52 -10.31 10.57
N TYR A 404 -10.00 -11.42 11.07
CA TYR A 404 -10.59 -12.75 10.84
C TYR A 404 -11.53 -13.17 11.97
N VAL A 405 -11.27 -12.74 13.20
CA VAL A 405 -12.10 -13.11 14.35
C VAL A 405 -13.37 -12.24 14.46
N LEU A 406 -13.32 -10.97 14.05
CA LEU A 406 -14.42 -10.01 14.19
C LEU A 406 -14.91 -9.48 12.84
N GLU A 407 -14.03 -8.83 12.05
CA GLU A 407 -14.44 -8.07 10.86
C GLU A 407 -15.06 -8.95 9.76
N MET A 408 -14.42 -10.06 9.43
CA MET A 408 -14.91 -10.98 8.40
C MET A 408 -16.22 -11.68 8.78
N PRO A 409 -16.37 -12.27 9.98
CA PRO A 409 -17.65 -12.80 10.46
C PRO A 409 -18.75 -11.74 10.49
N MET A 410 -18.46 -10.55 11.02
CA MET A 410 -19.38 -9.41 11.04
C MET A 410 -19.87 -9.07 9.64
N THR A 411 -18.96 -8.97 8.68
CA THR A 411 -19.30 -8.69 7.27
C THR A 411 -20.16 -9.80 6.67
N ALA A 412 -19.91 -11.06 7.02
CA ALA A 412 -20.69 -12.19 6.53
C ALA A 412 -22.11 -12.21 7.14
N LEU A 413 -22.22 -12.00 8.45
CA LEU A 413 -23.49 -11.97 9.20
C LEU A 413 -24.35 -10.77 8.80
N ASN A 414 -23.76 -9.60 8.57
CA ASN A 414 -24.49 -8.44 8.06
C ASN A 414 -25.14 -8.70 6.68
N ARG A 415 -24.65 -9.68 5.90
CA ARG A 415 -25.26 -10.10 4.64
C ARG A 415 -26.27 -11.23 4.81
N ARG A 416 -26.04 -12.13 5.77
CA ARG A 416 -26.89 -13.28 6.10
C ARG A 416 -26.87 -13.52 7.61
N PRO A 417 -27.76 -12.87 8.37
CA PRO A 417 -27.72 -12.90 9.84
C PRO A 417 -27.85 -14.31 10.44
N ASP A 418 -28.61 -15.19 9.78
CA ASP A 418 -28.90 -16.54 10.29
C ASP A 418 -27.85 -17.60 9.94
N ASP A 419 -26.76 -17.21 9.25
CA ASP A 419 -25.78 -18.15 8.68
C ASP A 419 -24.41 -18.03 9.38
N LEU A 420 -24.41 -18.30 10.69
CA LEU A 420 -23.19 -18.24 11.53
C LEU A 420 -22.12 -19.25 11.06
N GLN A 421 -22.54 -20.43 10.60
CA GLN A 421 -21.61 -21.44 10.13
C GLN A 421 -20.84 -20.97 8.90
N ARG A 422 -21.51 -20.33 7.93
CA ARG A 422 -20.82 -19.72 6.79
C ARG A 422 -19.92 -18.57 7.20
N ALA A 423 -20.32 -17.76 8.18
CA ALA A 423 -19.50 -16.69 8.70
C ALA A 423 -18.17 -17.22 9.29
N LYS A 424 -18.25 -18.27 10.11
CA LYS A 424 -17.08 -18.99 10.65
C LYS A 424 -16.23 -19.61 9.53
N ALA A 425 -16.85 -20.31 8.57
CA ALA A 425 -16.14 -20.91 7.45
C ALA A 425 -15.37 -19.87 6.60
N LYS A 426 -15.96 -18.69 6.36
CA LYS A 426 -15.28 -17.60 5.66
C LYS A 426 -14.08 -17.06 6.42
N ALA A 427 -14.16 -16.94 7.74
CA ALA A 427 -13.03 -16.51 8.56
C ALA A 427 -11.86 -17.51 8.49
N LEU A 428 -12.17 -18.82 8.48
CA LEU A 428 -11.20 -19.90 8.41
C LEU A 428 -10.64 -20.17 7.01
N GLU A 429 -11.31 -19.70 5.95
CA GLU A 429 -10.97 -19.98 4.56
C GLU A 429 -9.49 -19.74 4.23
N ARG A 430 -8.88 -18.69 4.80
CA ARG A 430 -7.47 -18.37 4.55
C ARG A 430 -6.50 -19.32 5.22
N ILE A 431 -6.82 -19.82 6.41
CA ILE A 431 -6.01 -20.86 7.08
C ILE A 431 -6.11 -22.15 6.29
N VAL A 432 -7.34 -22.56 5.93
CA VAL A 432 -7.56 -23.75 5.11
C VAL A 432 -6.77 -23.67 3.81
N LYS A 433 -6.83 -22.53 3.09
CA LYS A 433 -6.05 -22.32 1.87
C LYS A 433 -4.54 -22.37 2.11
N ALA A 434 -4.05 -21.85 3.23
CA ALA A 434 -2.63 -21.90 3.57
C ALA A 434 -2.20 -23.34 3.91
N LEU A 435 -3.00 -24.11 4.65
CA LEU A 435 -2.75 -25.53 4.93
C LEU A 435 -2.68 -26.37 3.66
N HIS A 436 -3.60 -26.17 2.71
CA HIS A 436 -3.58 -26.88 1.41
C HIS A 436 -2.33 -26.58 0.56
N LYS A 437 -1.65 -25.46 0.82
CA LYS A 437 -0.40 -25.10 0.12
C LYS A 437 0.84 -25.69 0.78
N VAL A 438 0.72 -26.27 1.97
CA VAL A 438 1.81 -26.99 2.64
C VAL A 438 2.01 -28.33 1.91
N ASN A 439 2.64 -28.27 0.73
CA ASN A 439 2.95 -29.45 -0.09
C ASN A 439 4.11 -30.27 0.48
N ASP A 440 5.00 -29.63 1.25
CA ASP A 440 6.07 -30.26 2.01
C ASP A 440 6.22 -29.55 3.36
N PRO A 441 5.77 -30.17 4.47
CA PRO A 441 5.92 -29.58 5.80
C PRO A 441 7.38 -29.35 6.19
N VAL A 442 8.34 -30.10 5.61
CA VAL A 442 9.77 -29.89 5.90
C VAL A 442 10.23 -28.52 5.39
N THR A 443 9.73 -28.08 4.23
CA THR A 443 9.99 -26.74 3.69
C THR A 443 9.37 -25.66 4.59
N LEU A 444 8.15 -25.87 5.12
CA LEU A 444 7.54 -24.97 6.11
C LEU A 444 8.44 -24.83 7.35
N MET A 445 8.94 -25.95 7.90
CA MET A 445 9.83 -25.96 9.07
C MET A 445 11.22 -25.36 8.79
N GLN A 446 11.75 -25.49 7.58
CA GLN A 446 12.99 -24.81 7.17
C GLN A 446 12.81 -23.29 7.04
N PHE A 447 11.61 -22.81 6.71
CA PHE A 447 11.33 -21.37 6.72
C PHE A 447 11.29 -20.80 8.14
N PHE A 448 10.79 -21.56 9.12
CA PHE A 448 10.86 -21.19 10.54
C PHE A 448 12.31 -21.00 11.01
N SER A 449 13.22 -21.93 10.67
CA SER A 449 14.61 -21.87 11.14
C SER A 449 15.44 -20.76 10.50
N GLN A 450 15.07 -20.33 9.29
CA GLN A 450 15.79 -19.27 8.58
C GLN A 450 15.31 -17.85 8.93
N GLY A 451 14.28 -17.71 9.77
CA GLY A 451 13.70 -16.40 10.12
C GLY A 451 13.19 -15.61 8.91
N ARG A 452 13.01 -16.27 7.76
CA ARG A 452 12.49 -15.64 6.55
C ARG A 452 10.98 -15.67 6.62
N ASP A 453 10.39 -14.49 6.80
CA ASP A 453 8.95 -14.29 6.72
C ASP A 453 8.51 -14.53 5.27
N THR A 454 8.26 -15.80 4.93
CA THR A 454 7.76 -16.15 3.60
C THR A 454 6.29 -15.78 3.56
N LEU A 455 5.98 -14.85 2.64
CA LEU A 455 4.66 -14.32 2.32
C LEU A 455 3.54 -15.37 2.38
N GLU A 456 3.87 -16.61 1.99
CA GLU A 456 2.96 -17.73 1.81
C GLU A 456 2.37 -18.32 3.10
N PHE A 457 3.06 -18.20 4.26
CA PHE A 457 2.65 -18.85 5.52
C PHE A 457 2.30 -17.91 6.65
N SER A 458 2.25 -16.59 6.40
CA SER A 458 1.81 -15.54 7.33
C SER A 458 0.36 -15.67 7.87
N ARG A 459 -0.32 -16.78 7.57
CA ARG A 459 -1.66 -17.15 8.06
C ARG A 459 -1.62 -18.33 9.03
N LEU A 460 -0.55 -19.12 9.03
CA LEU A 460 -0.33 -20.24 9.94
C LEU A 460 0.57 -19.86 11.11
N ILE A 461 1.28 -18.74 10.98
CA ILE A 461 2.32 -18.27 11.89
C ILE A 461 2.03 -16.80 12.21
N HIS A 462 2.31 -16.39 13.44
CA HIS A 462 2.17 -15.02 13.91
C HIS A 462 3.52 -14.48 14.37
N CYS A 463 3.75 -13.19 14.11
CA CYS A 463 4.88 -12.44 14.65
C CYS A 463 4.51 -11.96 16.05
N TRP A 464 5.25 -12.41 17.06
CA TRP A 464 5.14 -11.94 18.44
C TRP A 464 6.35 -11.08 18.78
N PRO A 465 6.16 -9.85 19.27
CA PRO A 465 7.28 -8.97 19.56
C PRO A 465 8.11 -9.47 20.75
N THR A 466 9.37 -9.05 20.77
CA THR A 466 10.18 -9.00 21.99
C THR A 466 9.67 -7.89 22.91
N ASP A 467 10.08 -7.88 24.18
CA ASP A 467 9.59 -6.92 25.18
C ASP A 467 9.88 -5.45 24.81
N ASP A 468 10.95 -5.22 24.04
CA ASP A 468 11.35 -3.91 23.51
C ASP A 468 10.62 -3.52 22.20
N HIS A 469 9.84 -4.44 21.61
CA HIS A 469 9.18 -4.30 20.31
C HIS A 469 10.11 -4.05 19.10
N GLU A 470 11.43 -4.14 19.25
CA GLU A 470 12.39 -3.90 18.17
C GLU A 470 12.59 -5.15 17.29
N ASN A 471 12.30 -6.33 17.86
CA ASN A 471 12.39 -7.61 17.18
C ASN A 471 11.12 -8.44 17.38
N PHE A 472 11.10 -9.63 16.78
CA PHE A 472 10.00 -10.57 16.92
C PHE A 472 10.48 -12.02 16.90
N ARG A 473 9.63 -12.89 17.42
CA ARG A 473 9.69 -14.34 17.22
C ARG A 473 8.46 -14.81 16.46
N LEU A 474 8.60 -15.95 15.81
CA LEU A 474 7.51 -16.59 15.09
C LEU A 474 6.90 -17.68 15.96
N GLU A 475 5.58 -17.68 16.11
CA GLU A 475 4.83 -18.74 16.79
C GLU A 475 3.68 -19.22 15.91
N TRP A 476 3.22 -20.46 16.12
CA TRP A 476 2.01 -20.95 15.48
C TRP A 476 0.83 -20.01 15.77
N ALA A 477 -0.01 -19.78 14.79
CA ALA A 477 -1.21 -18.95 14.93
C ALA A 477 -2.12 -19.47 16.06
N SER A 478 -2.19 -20.79 16.22
CA SER A 478 -2.81 -21.46 17.37
C SER A 478 -2.39 -22.93 17.48
N THR A 479 -2.73 -23.57 18.59
CA THR A 479 -2.55 -25.02 18.80
C THR A 479 -3.32 -25.86 17.78
N TYR A 480 -4.50 -25.39 17.34
CA TYR A 480 -5.26 -26.01 16.25
C TYR A 480 -4.44 -26.04 14.95
N VAL A 481 -3.84 -24.90 14.56
CA VAL A 481 -3.01 -24.85 13.35
C VAL A 481 -1.78 -25.75 13.49
N ALA A 482 -1.12 -25.75 14.65
CA ALA A 482 0.00 -26.64 14.91
C ALA A 482 -0.39 -28.11 14.75
N GLY A 483 -1.56 -28.51 15.29
CA GLY A 483 -2.11 -29.85 15.16
C GLY A 483 -2.41 -30.25 13.71
N GLU A 484 -3.11 -29.38 12.97
CA GLU A 484 -3.43 -29.62 11.55
C GLU A 484 -2.16 -29.78 10.70
N VAL A 485 -1.13 -28.96 10.94
CA VAL A 485 0.16 -29.11 10.25
C VAL A 485 0.87 -30.39 10.69
N ALA A 486 0.78 -30.78 11.97
CA ALA A 486 1.37 -32.01 12.46
C ALA A 486 0.72 -33.26 11.83
N GLU A 487 -0.58 -33.25 11.56
CA GLU A 487 -1.26 -34.33 10.84
C GLU A 487 -0.82 -34.45 9.38
N LEU A 488 -0.36 -33.35 8.77
CA LEU A 488 0.22 -33.36 7.42
C LEU A 488 1.65 -33.94 7.39
N LEU A 489 2.32 -34.09 8.53
CA LEU A 489 3.66 -34.68 8.61
C LEU A 489 3.62 -36.20 8.46
N THR A 490 4.15 -36.71 7.36
CA THR A 490 4.38 -38.16 7.20
C THR A 490 5.62 -38.63 7.96
N GLN A 491 5.69 -39.93 8.28
CA GLN A 491 6.86 -40.55 8.91
C GLN A 491 8.17 -40.34 8.11
N ASN A 492 8.06 -40.24 6.79
CA ASN A 492 9.18 -39.97 5.89
C ASN A 492 9.64 -38.50 5.97
N SER A 493 8.69 -37.56 6.08
CA SER A 493 8.95 -36.13 6.30
C SER A 493 9.63 -35.88 7.65
N CYS A 494 9.18 -36.54 8.73
CA CYS A 494 9.83 -36.47 10.06
C CYS A 494 11.28 -36.99 10.03
N THR A 495 11.54 -38.05 9.27
CA THR A 495 12.89 -38.62 9.13
C THR A 495 13.83 -37.67 8.38
N GLN A 496 13.33 -36.98 7.35
CA GLN A 496 14.09 -35.93 6.68
C GLN A 496 14.34 -34.72 7.60
N MET A 497 13.33 -34.33 8.38
CA MET A 497 13.42 -33.24 9.34
C MET A 497 14.53 -33.46 10.39
N LEU A 498 14.56 -34.65 11.00
CA LEU A 498 15.62 -35.04 11.94
C LEU A 498 17.01 -34.98 11.30
N LYS A 499 17.14 -35.42 10.04
CA LYS A 499 18.41 -35.35 9.29
C LYS A 499 18.85 -33.91 9.00
N THR A 500 17.92 -32.98 8.82
CA THR A 500 18.21 -31.55 8.60
C THR A 500 18.57 -30.85 9.91
N LEU A 501 17.87 -31.14 11.00
CA LEU A 501 18.18 -30.63 12.34
C LEU A 501 19.56 -31.06 12.84
N ILE A 502 19.93 -32.32 12.62
CA ILE A 502 21.26 -32.85 12.98
C ILE A 502 22.38 -32.11 12.21
N LYS A 503 22.05 -31.47 11.08
CA LYS A 503 22.99 -30.68 10.26
C LYS A 503 22.96 -29.18 10.57
N ASP A 504 22.09 -28.69 11.47
CA ASP A 504 22.01 -27.27 11.87
C ASP A 504 22.75 -27.05 13.20
N PRO A 505 23.98 -26.49 13.19
CA PRO A 505 24.82 -26.37 14.37
C PRO A 505 24.36 -25.30 15.38
N ASN A 506 23.36 -24.46 15.05
CA ASN A 506 22.99 -23.30 15.87
C ASN A 506 21.72 -23.50 16.73
N GLY A 507 21.01 -24.63 16.63
CA GLY A 507 19.88 -24.94 17.51
C GLY A 507 18.67 -24.00 17.43
N SER A 508 18.62 -23.08 16.45
CA SER A 508 17.53 -22.09 16.31
C SER A 508 16.17 -22.73 16.05
N ALA A 509 16.15 -23.92 15.44
CA ALA A 509 14.95 -24.65 15.05
C ALA A 509 14.37 -25.55 16.15
N SER A 510 15.06 -25.80 17.28
CA SER A 510 14.66 -26.84 18.23
C SER A 510 13.57 -26.42 19.22
N GLY A 511 13.45 -25.13 19.56
CA GLY A 511 12.48 -24.66 20.56
C GLY A 511 11.02 -24.70 20.09
N ILE A 512 10.79 -24.43 18.79
CA ILE A 512 9.43 -24.24 18.23
C ILE A 512 8.81 -25.56 17.74
N MET A 513 9.63 -26.60 17.55
CA MET A 513 9.17 -27.90 17.00
C MET A 513 8.61 -28.87 18.01
N PHE A 514 8.84 -28.66 19.31
CA PHE A 514 8.51 -29.63 20.36
C PHE A 514 7.77 -29.03 21.56
N GLU A 515 7.47 -27.73 21.56
CA GLU A 515 6.58 -27.12 22.54
C GLU A 515 5.17 -27.08 21.96
N ALA A 516 4.42 -28.16 22.19
CA ALA A 516 2.99 -28.30 21.89
C ALA A 516 2.17 -28.27 23.20
#